data_AF-A0A946XW22-F1
#
_entry.id   AF-A0A946XW22-F1
#
_cell.length_a   1.000
_cell.length_b   1.000
_cell.length_c   1.000
_cell.angle_alpha   90.00
_cell.angle_beta   90.00
_cell.angle_gamma   90.00
#
_symmetry.space_group_name_H-M   'P 1'
#
loop_
_entity.id
_entity.type
_entity.pdbx_description
1 polymer ?
#
loop_
_entity_poly.entity_id
_entity_poly.type
_entity_poly.pdbx_seq_one_letter_code
_entity_poly.pdbx_strand_id
1 'polypeptide(L)'
;MNALRLKRGFTLVEIMIVVALIGLLASIAVPTMLNASRTSRSKAIAKEIQTAGDAFIQYSFDHAGEYPADKTPAQMPSGMAPYLSKFPWTEETIVGGNWDWDYNVFGVTAAVSVKSPTWDDDLMTLVDEVLDDGDLGSGMFRTRGGGYMYVLEE
;
A
#
# COMPACT_ATOMS: atom_id res chain seq x y z
N MET A 1 39.67 -53.84 18.73
CA MET A 1 40.06 -53.50 17.34
C MET A 1 39.26 -52.27 16.95
N ASN A 2 39.87 -51.08 16.93
CA ASN A 2 39.17 -49.85 16.58
C ASN A 2 39.25 -49.64 15.07
N ALA A 3 38.12 -49.78 14.38
CA ALA A 3 38.01 -49.43 12.98
C ALA A 3 38.22 -47.91 12.82
N LEU A 4 39.29 -47.51 12.13
CA LEU A 4 39.54 -46.12 11.76
C LEU A 4 38.43 -45.67 10.80
N ARG A 5 37.50 -44.89 11.33
CA ARG A 5 36.38 -44.31 10.58
C ARG A 5 36.96 -43.24 9.64
N LEU A 6 37.09 -43.55 8.36
CA LEU A 6 37.46 -42.58 7.32
C LEU A 6 36.43 -41.44 7.31
N LYS A 7 36.85 -40.24 7.72
CA LYS A 7 36.01 -39.03 7.57
C LYS A 7 35.90 -38.72 6.08
N ARG A 8 34.72 -38.95 5.50
CA ARG A 8 34.39 -38.47 4.15
C ARG A 8 34.25 -36.94 4.20
N GLY A 9 35.08 -36.23 3.44
CA GLY A 9 34.94 -34.80 3.17
C GLY A 9 34.18 -34.57 1.85
N PHE A 10 33.58 -33.40 1.71
CA PHE A 10 32.92 -32.97 0.46
C PHE A 10 33.95 -32.76 -0.65
N THR A 11 33.58 -33.10 -1.88
CA THR A 11 34.40 -32.83 -3.06
C THR A 11 34.20 -31.39 -3.55
N LEU A 12 35.21 -30.81 -4.20
CA LEU A 12 35.07 -29.51 -4.86
C LEU A 12 33.95 -29.54 -5.91
N VAL A 13 33.84 -30.65 -6.65
CA VAL A 13 32.83 -30.84 -7.69
C VAL A 13 31.41 -30.84 -7.09
N GLU A 14 31.19 -31.46 -5.92
CA GLU A 14 29.90 -31.39 -5.22
C GLU A 14 29.52 -29.95 -4.88
N ILE A 15 30.44 -29.17 -4.31
CA ILE A 15 30.15 -27.78 -3.94
C ILE A 15 29.92 -26.92 -5.20
N MET A 16 30.66 -27.15 -6.28
CA MET A 16 30.48 -26.44 -7.55
C MET A 16 29.09 -26.65 -8.15
N ILE A 17 28.63 -27.91 -8.24
CA ILE A 17 27.31 -28.23 -8.80
C ILE A 17 26.21 -27.64 -7.90
N VAL A 18 26.36 -27.72 -6.57
CA VAL A 18 25.36 -27.18 -5.64
C VAL A 18 25.22 -25.67 -5.79
N VAL A 19 26.33 -24.92 -5.83
CA VAL A 19 26.28 -23.46 -6.00
C VAL A 19 25.74 -23.08 -7.39
N ALA A 20 26.06 -23.85 -8.43
CA ALA A 20 25.50 -23.64 -9.77
C ALA A 20 23.97 -23.83 -9.79
N LEU A 21 23.46 -24.88 -9.13
CA LEU A 21 22.02 -25.13 -9.02
C LEU A 21 21.31 -24.07 -8.16
N ILE A 22 21.90 -23.65 -7.03
CA ILE A 22 21.35 -22.56 -6.20
C ILE A 22 21.31 -21.25 -7.01
N GLY A 23 22.36 -20.94 -7.77
CA GLY A 23 22.41 -19.76 -8.64
C GLY A 23 21.32 -19.77 -9.72
N LEU A 24 21.08 -20.93 -10.35
CA LEU A 24 20.01 -21.10 -11.32
C LEU A 24 18.61 -20.88 -10.69
N LEU A 25 18.36 -21.44 -9.51
CA LEU A 25 17.07 -21.26 -8.83
C LEU A 25 16.88 -19.82 -8.35
N ALA A 26 17.93 -19.20 -7.81
CA ALA A 26 17.89 -17.84 -7.30
C ALA A 26 17.61 -16.80 -8.41
N SER A 27 18.12 -17.00 -9.63
CA SER A 27 17.93 -16.06 -10.74
C SER A 27 16.46 -15.92 -11.18
N ILE A 28 15.65 -16.98 -10.99
CA ILE A 28 14.21 -16.97 -11.28
C ILE A 28 13.41 -16.54 -10.03
N ALA A 29 13.81 -17.04 -8.85
CA ALA A 29 13.06 -16.82 -7.61
C ALA A 29 13.15 -15.38 -7.09
N VAL A 30 14.31 -14.73 -7.20
CA VAL A 30 14.51 -13.36 -6.66
C VAL A 30 13.63 -12.31 -7.36
N PRO A 31 13.64 -12.16 -8.71
CA PRO A 31 12.81 -11.14 -9.36
C PRO A 31 11.31 -11.39 -9.16
N THR A 32 10.87 -12.65 -9.16
CA THR A 32 9.46 -13.00 -8.92
C THR A 32 9.04 -12.66 -7.49
N MET A 33 9.88 -12.94 -6.49
CA MET A 33 9.63 -12.56 -5.10
C MET A 33 9.56 -11.03 -4.91
N LEU A 34 10.42 -10.27 -5.59
CA LEU A 34 10.40 -8.80 -5.53
C LEU A 34 9.11 -8.23 -6.10
N ASN A 35 8.65 -8.73 -7.25
CA ASN A 35 7.39 -8.31 -7.87
C ASN A 35 6.20 -8.68 -6.99
N ALA A 36 6.15 -9.92 -6.47
CA ALA A 36 5.10 -10.36 -5.56
C ALA A 36 5.03 -9.48 -4.29
N SER A 37 6.19 -9.07 -3.78
CA SER A 37 6.29 -8.18 -2.62
C SER A 37 5.73 -6.78 -2.93
N ARG A 38 6.04 -6.21 -4.10
CA ARG A 38 5.48 -4.91 -4.54
C ARG A 38 3.97 -4.99 -4.65
N THR A 39 3.43 -5.95 -5.41
CA THR A 39 1.98 -6.16 -5.55
C THR A 39 1.29 -6.40 -4.22
N SER A 40 1.91 -7.14 -3.29
CA SER A 40 1.34 -7.36 -1.96
C SER A 40 1.24 -6.07 -1.15
N ARG A 41 2.23 -5.16 -1.26
CA ARG A 41 2.20 -3.87 -0.58
C ARG A 41 1.19 -2.92 -1.23
N SER A 42 1.10 -2.88 -2.56
CA SER A 42 0.08 -2.09 -3.27
C SER A 42 -1.34 -2.50 -2.87
N LYS A 43 -1.61 -3.80 -2.75
CA LYS A 43 -2.89 -4.31 -2.23
C LYS A 43 -3.16 -3.93 -0.77
N ALA A 44 -2.11 -3.83 0.05
CA ALA A 44 -2.25 -3.44 1.45
C ALA A 44 -2.69 -1.96 1.56
N ILE A 45 -2.03 -1.04 0.84
CA ILE A 45 -2.42 0.37 0.84
C ILE A 45 -3.80 0.57 0.20
N ALA A 46 -4.10 -0.11 -0.91
CA ALA A 46 -5.44 -0.07 -1.52
C ALA A 46 -6.53 -0.43 -0.51
N LYS A 47 -6.31 -1.49 0.29
CA LYS A 47 -7.22 -1.89 1.36
C LYS A 47 -7.32 -0.84 2.47
N GLU A 48 -6.22 -0.21 2.86
CA GLU A 48 -6.24 0.87 3.85
C GLU A 48 -7.03 2.08 3.35
N ILE A 49 -6.82 2.48 2.08
CA ILE A 49 -7.57 3.55 1.42
C ILE A 49 -9.07 3.24 1.42
N GLN A 50 -9.47 2.04 1.00
CA GLN A 50 -10.88 1.61 1.03
C GLN A 50 -11.44 1.60 2.45
N THR A 51 -10.68 1.09 3.41
CA THR A 51 -11.11 1.05 4.83
C THR A 51 -11.34 2.46 5.38
N ALA A 52 -10.49 3.42 5.03
CA ALA A 52 -10.69 4.81 5.37
C ALA A 52 -11.92 5.38 4.65
N GLY A 53 -12.06 5.17 3.35
CA GLY A 53 -13.20 5.62 2.55
C GLY A 53 -14.53 5.13 3.11
N ASP A 54 -14.63 3.83 3.42
CA ASP A 54 -15.79 3.20 4.04
C ASP A 54 -16.15 3.86 5.38
N ALA A 55 -15.15 4.28 6.17
CA ALA A 55 -15.39 4.97 7.43
C ALA A 55 -16.04 6.35 7.23
N PHE A 56 -15.65 7.09 6.19
CA PHE A 56 -16.27 8.38 5.86
C PHE A 56 -17.66 8.22 5.25
N ILE A 57 -17.85 7.22 4.39
CA ILE A 57 -19.17 6.85 3.87
C ILE A 57 -20.11 6.48 5.03
N GLN A 58 -19.64 5.67 5.98
CA GLN A 58 -20.41 5.30 7.15
C GLN A 58 -20.75 6.52 8.01
N TYR A 59 -19.81 7.44 8.21
CA TYR A 59 -20.09 8.71 8.88
C TYR A 59 -21.23 9.46 8.17
N SER A 60 -21.18 9.57 6.84
CA SER A 60 -22.20 10.26 6.04
C SER A 60 -23.60 9.64 6.22
N PHE A 61 -23.70 8.31 6.23
CA PHE A 61 -24.97 7.63 6.52
C PHE A 61 -25.54 7.97 7.89
N ASP A 62 -24.68 8.10 8.91
CA ASP A 62 -25.10 8.43 10.28
C ASP A 62 -25.39 9.93 10.46
N HIS A 63 -24.99 10.78 9.52
CA HIS A 63 -25.13 12.24 9.56
C HIS A 63 -25.95 12.81 8.39
N ALA A 64 -26.95 12.05 7.91
CA ALA A 64 -27.92 12.49 6.91
C ALA A 64 -27.31 12.91 5.55
N GLY A 65 -26.22 12.26 5.14
CA GLY A 65 -25.53 12.53 3.88
C GLY A 65 -24.36 13.51 4.01
N GLU A 66 -24.20 14.17 5.17
CA GLU A 66 -23.14 15.15 5.38
C GLU A 66 -21.83 14.48 5.80
N TYR A 67 -20.72 14.94 5.23
CA TYR A 67 -19.37 14.51 5.60
C TYR A 67 -18.75 15.43 6.67
N PRO A 68 -17.73 14.97 7.41
CA PRO A 68 -17.05 15.82 8.36
C PRO A 68 -16.25 16.92 7.62
N ALA A 69 -16.05 18.05 8.30
CA ALA A 69 -15.22 19.12 7.75
C ALA A 69 -13.75 18.69 7.61
N ASP A 70 -13.13 19.14 6.51
CA ASP A 70 -11.70 19.01 6.24
C ASP A 70 -10.83 19.61 7.39
N LYS A 71 -9.68 18.98 7.63
CA LYS A 71 -8.63 19.35 8.59
C LYS A 71 -7.29 19.23 7.91
N THR A 72 -6.25 19.81 8.51
CA THR A 72 -4.91 19.61 7.93
C THR A 72 -4.51 18.12 7.94
N PRO A 73 -3.69 17.67 6.99
CA PRO A 73 -3.19 16.30 6.93
C PRO A 73 -2.67 15.78 8.27
N ALA A 74 -2.85 14.48 8.52
CA ALA A 74 -2.59 13.80 9.78
C ALA A 74 -3.43 14.27 10.98
N GLN A 75 -4.40 15.15 10.79
CA GLN A 75 -5.39 15.48 11.83
C GLN A 75 -6.69 14.75 11.56
N MET A 76 -7.22 14.11 12.60
CA MET A 76 -8.52 13.44 12.53
C MET A 76 -9.65 14.46 12.40
N PRO A 77 -10.54 14.34 11.41
CA PRO A 77 -11.74 15.17 11.34
C PRO A 77 -12.62 14.99 12.58
N SER A 78 -13.29 16.08 12.99
CA SER A 78 -14.15 16.06 14.16
C SER A 78 -15.26 15.02 14.01
N GLY A 79 -15.44 14.17 15.03
CA GLY A 79 -16.48 13.14 15.02
C GLY A 79 -16.08 11.82 14.35
N MET A 80 -14.91 11.73 13.71
CA MET A 80 -14.46 10.48 13.04
C MET A 80 -13.85 9.43 13.98
N ALA A 81 -13.53 9.78 15.23
CA ALA A 81 -12.88 8.87 16.17
C ALA A 81 -13.58 7.50 16.37
N PRO A 82 -14.92 7.41 16.42
CA PRO A 82 -15.61 6.11 16.52
C PRO A 82 -15.40 5.24 15.27
N TYR A 83 -15.39 5.84 14.08
CA TYR A 83 -15.32 5.17 12.78
C TYR A 83 -13.89 4.73 12.45
N LEU A 84 -12.89 5.51 12.86
CA LEU A 84 -11.47 5.25 12.59
C LEU A 84 -10.70 4.67 13.79
N SER A 85 -11.40 4.15 14.80
CA SER A 85 -10.79 3.72 16.07
C SER A 85 -9.65 2.69 15.95
N LYS A 86 -9.63 1.90 14.87
CA LYS A 86 -8.57 0.90 14.57
C LYS A 86 -7.70 1.29 13.36
N PHE A 87 -7.97 2.45 12.77
CA PHE A 87 -7.27 2.93 11.59
C PHE A 87 -6.19 3.94 12.03
N PRO A 88 -4.95 3.82 11.53
CA PRO A 88 -3.83 4.68 11.94
C PRO A 88 -3.88 6.06 11.26
N TRP A 89 -4.96 6.82 11.42
CA TRP A 89 -5.20 8.08 10.69
C TRP A 89 -4.13 9.15 10.92
N THR A 90 -3.60 9.24 12.13
CA THR A 90 -2.62 10.27 12.52
C THR A 90 -1.18 9.83 12.32
N GLU A 91 -0.95 8.59 11.89
CA GLU A 91 0.38 8.03 11.64
C GLU A 91 0.75 8.16 10.16
N GLU A 92 2.04 7.98 9.88
CA GLU A 92 2.53 7.92 8.51
C GLU A 92 1.93 6.71 7.76
N THR A 93 1.56 6.90 6.50
CA THR A 93 1.01 5.80 5.69
C THR A 93 2.09 4.77 5.32
N ILE A 94 1.69 3.58 4.90
CA ILE A 94 2.65 2.54 4.48
C ILE A 94 3.46 2.92 3.23
N VAL A 95 2.99 3.91 2.46
CA VAL A 95 3.69 4.46 1.29
C VAL A 95 4.45 5.75 1.62
N GLY A 96 4.52 6.11 2.90
CA GLY A 96 5.03 7.38 3.40
C GLY A 96 3.99 8.50 3.32
N GLY A 97 4.31 9.66 3.89
CA GLY A 97 3.38 10.78 3.90
C GLY A 97 2.17 10.54 4.81
N ASN A 98 1.12 11.34 4.68
CA ASN A 98 0.04 11.41 5.68
C ASN A 98 -1.34 11.21 5.07
N TRP A 99 -2.24 10.59 5.84
CA TRP A 99 -3.66 10.57 5.55
C TRP A 99 -4.25 11.98 5.63
N ASP A 100 -5.20 12.25 4.75
CA ASP A 100 -5.85 13.55 4.60
C ASP A 100 -7.29 13.33 4.14
N TRP A 101 -8.21 14.17 4.64
CA TRP A 101 -9.62 14.10 4.30
C TRP A 101 -9.98 15.32 3.47
N ASP A 102 -10.20 15.12 2.18
CA ASP A 102 -10.49 16.20 1.24
C ASP A 102 -12.02 16.35 1.09
N TYR A 103 -12.60 17.43 1.65
CA TYR A 103 -14.03 17.76 1.54
C TYR A 103 -14.25 19.09 0.83
N ASN A 104 -14.97 19.08 -0.29
CA ASN A 104 -15.21 20.23 -1.17
C ASN A 104 -13.93 20.95 -1.63
N VAL A 105 -12.89 20.17 -1.92
CA VAL A 105 -11.57 20.65 -2.37
C VAL A 105 -11.08 19.80 -3.55
N PHE A 106 -10.07 20.28 -4.28
CA PHE A 106 -9.51 19.58 -5.46
C PHE A 106 -10.54 19.18 -6.54
N GLY A 107 -11.69 19.86 -6.57
CA GLY A 107 -12.75 19.61 -7.55
C GLY A 107 -13.58 18.37 -7.27
N VAL A 108 -13.59 17.87 -6.02
CA VAL A 108 -14.48 16.79 -5.59
C VAL A 108 -15.24 17.18 -4.32
N THR A 109 -16.39 16.55 -4.14
CA THR A 109 -17.17 16.67 -2.91
C THR A 109 -16.48 15.95 -1.76
N ALA A 110 -16.04 14.70 -1.94
CA ALA A 110 -15.45 13.89 -0.87
C ALA A 110 -14.35 12.95 -1.38
N ALA A 111 -13.18 12.96 -0.74
CA ALA A 111 -12.11 12.01 -1.01
C ALA A 111 -11.22 11.74 0.22
N VAL A 112 -10.70 10.51 0.30
CA VAL A 112 -9.58 10.19 1.19
C VAL A 112 -8.30 10.31 0.39
N SER A 113 -7.28 10.98 0.90
CA SER A 113 -6.03 11.14 0.17
C SER A 113 -4.79 10.82 0.99
N VAL A 114 -3.72 10.51 0.27
CA VAL A 114 -2.38 10.34 0.80
C VAL A 114 -1.56 11.53 0.32
N LYS A 115 -1.13 12.38 1.26
CA LYS A 115 -0.33 13.57 0.99
C LYS A 115 1.15 13.29 1.10
N SER A 116 1.91 13.73 0.10
CA SER A 116 3.37 13.65 0.03
C SER A 116 3.92 12.23 0.29
N PRO A 117 3.40 11.20 -0.41
CA PRO A 117 3.95 9.86 -0.29
C PRO A 117 5.41 9.81 -0.78
N THR A 118 6.12 8.79 -0.35
CA THR A 118 7.49 8.50 -0.80
C THR A 118 7.53 7.64 -2.05
N TRP A 119 6.43 6.96 -2.36
CA TRP A 119 6.28 6.16 -3.58
C TRP A 119 6.07 7.05 -4.80
N ASP A 120 6.59 6.61 -5.94
CA ASP A 120 6.46 7.26 -7.24
C ASP A 120 5.18 6.82 -7.97
N ASP A 121 4.89 7.47 -9.09
CA ASP A 121 3.72 7.17 -9.93
C ASP A 121 3.70 5.71 -10.38
N ASP A 122 4.86 5.11 -10.71
CA ASP A 122 4.93 3.70 -11.13
C ASP A 122 4.39 2.75 -10.04
N LEU A 123 4.74 2.99 -8.78
CA LEU A 123 4.24 2.19 -7.66
C LEU A 123 2.78 2.52 -7.31
N MET A 124 2.36 3.77 -7.51
CA MET A 124 0.99 4.21 -7.23
C MET A 124 0.01 3.75 -8.31
N THR A 125 0.44 3.58 -9.55
CA THR A 125 -0.32 2.90 -10.62
C THR A 125 -0.65 1.46 -10.23
N LEU A 126 0.24 0.75 -9.53
CA LEU A 126 -0.07 -0.59 -9.03
C LEU A 126 -1.14 -0.59 -7.92
N VAL A 127 -1.32 0.53 -7.22
CA VAL A 127 -2.41 0.71 -6.24
C VAL A 127 -3.72 0.97 -6.99
N ASP A 128 -3.65 1.82 -8.00
CA ASP A 128 -4.72 2.15 -8.93
C ASP A 128 -5.27 0.90 -9.64
N GLU A 129 -4.42 0.05 -10.20
CA GLU A 129 -4.81 -1.25 -10.79
C GLU A 129 -5.61 -2.16 -9.83
N VAL A 130 -5.47 -1.96 -8.51
CA VAL A 130 -6.23 -2.69 -7.48
C VAL A 130 -7.55 -1.98 -7.14
N LEU A 131 -7.59 -0.66 -7.22
CA LEU A 131 -8.75 0.17 -6.86
C LEU A 131 -9.71 0.40 -8.04
N ASP A 132 -9.20 0.58 -9.25
CA ASP A 132 -9.95 0.86 -10.48
C ASP A 132 -9.28 0.32 -11.77
N ASP A 133 -8.50 1.12 -12.51
CA ASP A 133 -8.12 0.84 -13.91
C ASP A 133 -6.64 1.04 -14.28
N GLY A 134 -5.81 1.58 -13.38
CA GLY A 134 -4.39 1.82 -13.63
C GLY A 134 -4.08 3.17 -14.29
N ASP A 135 -5.05 4.05 -14.47
CA ASP A 135 -4.87 5.44 -14.90
C ASP A 135 -4.98 6.47 -13.76
N LEU A 136 -3.83 6.85 -13.21
CA LEU A 136 -3.70 7.92 -12.21
C LEU A 136 -4.17 9.32 -12.67
N GLY A 137 -4.52 9.50 -13.94
CA GLY A 137 -5.07 10.73 -14.49
C GLY A 137 -6.59 10.86 -14.34
N SER A 138 -7.31 9.76 -14.06
CA SER A 138 -8.76 9.74 -14.02
C SER A 138 -9.29 8.72 -13.00
N GLY A 139 -10.58 8.39 -13.04
CA GLY A 139 -11.10 7.34 -12.16
C GLY A 139 -11.28 7.73 -10.69
N MET A 140 -11.40 6.70 -9.86
CA MET A 140 -11.65 6.83 -8.42
C MET A 140 -10.35 7.11 -7.68
N PHE A 141 -9.24 6.47 -8.07
CA PHE A 141 -7.93 6.77 -7.52
C PHE A 141 -7.15 7.61 -8.53
N ARG A 142 -6.69 8.79 -8.12
CA ARG A 142 -6.02 9.72 -9.05
C ARG A 142 -5.04 10.65 -8.37
N THR A 143 -4.14 11.18 -9.18
CA THR A 143 -3.19 12.22 -8.76
C THR A 143 -3.92 13.49 -8.32
N ARG A 144 -3.38 14.13 -7.28
CA ARG A 144 -3.78 15.47 -6.84
C ARG A 144 -2.55 16.33 -6.58
N GLY A 145 -2.76 17.62 -6.32
CA GLY A 145 -1.69 18.52 -5.92
C GLY A 145 -0.95 18.02 -4.68
N GLY A 146 0.23 17.42 -4.87
CA GLY A 146 1.10 16.95 -3.78
C GLY A 146 0.75 15.58 -3.20
N GLY A 147 -0.01 14.74 -3.91
CA GLY A 147 -0.33 13.39 -3.46
C GLY A 147 -1.31 12.66 -4.39
N TYR A 148 -2.05 11.70 -3.83
CA TYR A 148 -3.07 10.92 -4.54
C TYR A 148 -4.34 10.88 -3.71
N MET A 149 -5.50 10.83 -4.37
CA MET A 149 -6.81 10.86 -3.74
C MET A 149 -7.67 9.72 -4.26
N TYR A 150 -8.46 9.15 -3.36
CA TYR A 150 -9.52 8.19 -3.62
C TYR A 150 -10.87 8.88 -3.45
N VAL A 151 -11.54 9.11 -4.57
CA VAL A 151 -12.78 9.86 -4.68
C VAL A 151 -13.95 9.00 -4.24
N LEU A 152 -14.71 9.51 -3.27
CA LEU A 152 -15.94 8.90 -2.78
C LEU A 152 -17.16 9.56 -3.43
N GLU A 153 -17.08 10.87 -3.69
CA GLU A 153 -18.14 11.65 -4.31
C GLU A 153 -17.55 12.82 -5.12
N GLU A 154 -18.06 13.02 -6.35
CA GLU A 154 -17.68 14.14 -7.23
C GLU A 154 -18.52 15.39 -6.96
#